data_AF-A0A955LZK5-F1
#
_entry.id   AF-A0A955LZK5-F1
#
_cell.length_a   1.000
_cell.length_b   1.000
_cell.length_c   1.000
_cell.angle_alpha   90.00
_cell.angle_beta   90.00
_cell.angle_gamma   90.00
#
_symmetry.space_group_name_H-M   'P 1'
#
loop_
_entity.id
_entity.type
_entity.pdbx_description
1 polymer ?
#
loop_
_entity_poly.entity_id
_entity_poly.type
_entity_poly.pdbx_seq_one_letter_code
_entity_poly.pdbx_strand_id
1 'polypeptide(L)' 'MSKSSYEDLQENIRDLKTPDIEVWENKYPDKTYTVSLEIPEFTCICPKTGLPDFAVIKLEYIPNQWCLELKSF' A
#
# COMPACT_ATOMS: atom_id res chain seq x y z
N MET A 1 32.31 -3.93 -12.84
CA MET A 1 30.96 -4.49 -12.60
C MET A 1 29.97 -3.35 -12.73
N SER A 2 28.92 -3.51 -13.53
CA SER A 2 27.85 -2.51 -13.63
C SER A 2 27.13 -2.46 -12.28
N LYS A 3 26.96 -1.26 -11.70
CA LYS A 3 26.06 -1.08 -10.55
C LYS A 3 24.66 -1.57 -10.94
N SER A 4 23.97 -2.24 -10.03
CA SER A 4 22.55 -2.57 -10.21
C SER A 4 21.73 -1.27 -10.24
N SER A 5 20.67 -1.21 -11.05
CA SER A 5 19.75 -0.06 -11.08
C SER A 5 19.01 0.18 -9.77
N TYR A 6 19.11 -0.76 -8.82
CA TYR A 6 18.44 -0.74 -7.52
C TYR A 6 19.38 -0.43 -6.35
N GLU A 7 20.67 -0.20 -6.61
CA GLU A 7 21.61 0.20 -5.55
C GLU A 7 21.19 1.53 -4.90
N ASP A 8 21.38 1.62 -3.58
CA ASP A 8 21.18 2.82 -2.76
C ASP A 8 19.72 3.33 -2.66
N LEU A 9 18.75 2.65 -3.29
CA LEU A 9 17.32 3.03 -3.22
C LEU A 9 16.68 2.84 -1.83
N GLN A 10 17.31 2.07 -0.93
CA GLN A 10 16.82 1.83 0.42
C GLN A 10 17.29 2.85 1.49
N GLU A 11 18.21 3.75 1.16
CA GLU A 11 18.89 4.57 2.20
C GLU A 11 17.97 5.61 2.86
N ASN A 12 16.99 6.13 2.12
CA ASN A 12 16.15 7.25 2.56
C ASN A 12 14.69 6.85 2.84
N ILE A 13 14.39 5.55 3.02
CA ILE A 13 13.02 5.06 3.20
C ILE A 13 12.30 5.75 4.37
N ARG A 14 13.03 6.08 5.45
CA ARG A 14 12.45 6.75 6.63
C ARG A 14 12.08 8.21 6.39
N ASP A 15 12.68 8.85 5.39
CA ASP A 15 12.43 10.25 5.04
C ASP A 15 11.42 10.38 3.88
N LEU A 16 10.94 9.25 3.34
CA LEU A 16 9.92 9.23 2.30
C LEU A 16 8.61 9.81 2.84
N LYS A 17 8.11 10.83 2.15
CA LYS A 17 6.75 11.31 2.32
C LYS A 17 5.83 10.49 1.43
N THR A 18 4.96 9.70 2.05
CA THR A 18 3.88 9.02 1.34
C THR A 18 2.74 10.01 1.06
N PRO A 19 1.95 9.79 -0.01
CA PRO A 19 0.67 10.47 -0.17
C PRO A 19 -0.22 10.28 1.07
N ASP A 20 -1.12 11.23 1.30
CA ASP A 20 -2.16 11.06 2.31
C ASP A 20 -3.15 9.97 1.87
N ILE A 21 -3.65 9.21 2.84
CA ILE A 21 -4.73 8.25 2.60
C ILE A 21 -6.04 9.03 2.60
N GLU A 22 -6.75 9.00 1.48
CA GLU A 22 -8.05 9.66 1.34
C GLU A 22 -9.17 8.73 1.80
N VAL A 23 -10.23 9.33 2.33
CA VAL A 23 -11.42 8.63 2.78
C VAL A 23 -12.68 9.33 2.31
N TRP A 24 -13.77 8.58 2.19
CA TRP A 24 -15.09 9.09 1.88
C TRP A 24 -16.12 8.57 2.88
N GLU A 25 -17.20 9.34 3.07
CA GLU A 25 -18.23 9.03 4.07
C GLU A 25 -19.00 7.75 3.69
N ASN A 26 -19.05 6.79 4.61
CA ASN A 26 -19.80 5.55 4.44
C ASN A 26 -21.29 5.87 4.21
N LYS A 27 -21.84 5.44 3.07
CA LYS A 27 -23.25 5.65 2.72
C LYS A 27 -24.23 4.75 3.47
N TYR A 28 -23.74 3.67 4.08
CA TYR A 28 -24.55 2.68 4.79
C TYR A 28 -23.94 2.36 6.17
N PRO A 29 -23.79 3.37 7.06
CA PRO A 29 -23.18 3.18 8.37
C PRO A 29 -24.05 2.35 9.34
N ASP A 30 -25.34 2.18 9.02
CA ASP A 30 -26.28 1.34 9.73
C ASP A 30 -26.12 -0.16 9.42
N LYS A 31 -25.33 -0.52 8.40
CA LYS A 31 -25.14 -1.89 7.95
C LYS A 31 -23.73 -2.37 8.18
N THR A 32 -23.60 -3.61 8.63
CA THR A 32 -22.33 -4.32 8.65
C THR A 32 -22.09 -4.94 7.28
N TYR A 33 -21.03 -4.51 6.60
CA TYR A 33 -20.55 -5.12 5.37
C TYR A 33 -19.02 -5.15 5.34
N THR A 34 -18.46 -6.10 4.60
CA THR A 34 -17.01 -6.22 4.43
C THR A 34 -16.60 -5.61 3.11
N VAL A 35 -15.55 -4.79 3.14
CA VAL A 35 -14.84 -4.32 1.95
C VAL A 35 -13.55 -5.13 1.84
N SER A 36 -13.39 -5.84 0.72
CA SER A 36 -12.21 -6.64 0.42
C SER A 36 -11.48 -6.04 -0.78
N LEU A 37 -10.17 -5.83 -0.64
CA LEU A 37 -9.28 -5.30 -1.66
C LEU A 37 -8.15 -6.30 -1.93
N GLU A 38 -7.80 -6.44 -3.20
CA GLU A 38 -6.63 -7.20 -3.63
C GLU A 38 -5.76 -6.32 -4.53
N ILE A 39 -4.48 -6.21 -4.19
CA ILE A 39 -3.49 -5.40 -4.90
C ILE A 39 -2.41 -6.35 -5.38
N PRO A 40 -2.54 -6.89 -6.61
CA PRO A 40 -1.64 -7.90 -7.14
C PRO A 40 -0.31 -7.32 -7.64
N GLU A 41 -0.21 -6.00 -7.74
CA GLU A 41 0.93 -5.29 -8.36
C GLU A 41 1.89 -4.69 -7.32
N PHE A 42 1.86 -5.15 -6.07
CA PHE A 42 2.76 -4.64 -5.04
C PHE A 42 4.19 -5.14 -5.27
N THR A 43 5.13 -4.20 -5.22
CA THR A 43 6.57 -4.46 -5.30
C THR A 43 7.35 -3.60 -4.31
N CYS A 44 8.47 -4.11 -3.82
CA CYS A 44 9.39 -3.37 -2.94
C CYS A 44 10.83 -3.82 -3.16
N ILE A 45 11.80 -3.09 -2.61
CA ILE A 45 13.23 -3.47 -2.66
C ILE A 45 13.62 -4.16 -1.36
N CYS A 46 14.22 -5.35 -1.47
CA CYS A 46 14.71 -6.09 -0.31
C CYS A 46 15.91 -5.35 0.32
N PRO A 47 15.86 -4.95 1.61
CA PRO A 47 16.95 -4.21 2.24
C PRO A 47 18.23 -5.04 2.42
N LYS A 48 18.13 -6.37 2.32
CA LYS A 48 19.26 -7.29 2.45
C LYS A 48 20.00 -7.52 1.13
N THR A 49 19.26 -7.71 0.04
CA THR A 49 19.82 -8.12 -1.25
C THR A 49 19.84 -7.00 -2.30
N GLY A 50 19.05 -5.94 -2.11
CA GLY A 50 18.88 -4.87 -3.09
C GLY A 50 18.11 -5.30 -4.35
N LEU A 51 17.43 -6.45 -4.32
CA LEU A 51 16.63 -6.96 -5.42
C LEU A 51 15.13 -6.64 -5.23
N PRO A 52 14.36 -6.54 -6.32
CA PRO A 52 12.92 -6.34 -6.24
C PRO A 52 12.19 -7.60 -5.77
N ASP A 53 11.30 -7.42 -4.80
CA ASP A 53 10.34 -8.41 -4.32
C ASP A 53 8.94 -8.07 -4.88
N PHE A 54 8.11 -9.10 -5.04
CA PHE A 54 6.73 -8.99 -5.52
C PHE A 54 5.80 -9.74 -4.57
N ALA A 55 4.65 -9.15 -4.26
CA ALA A 55 3.64 -9.79 -3.44
C ALA A 55 2.22 -9.30 -3.81
N VAL A 56 1.22 -10.05 -3.35
CA VAL A 56 -0.18 -9.64 -3.43
C VAL A 56 -0.60 -9.15 -2.05
N ILE A 57 -1.03 -7.90 -1.94
CA ILE A 57 -1.60 -7.38 -0.70
C ILE A 57 -3.10 -7.64 -0.70
N LYS A 58 -3.61 -8.24 0.38
CA LYS A 58 -5.04 -8.45 0.62
C LYS A 58 -5.44 -7.69 1.87
N LEU A 59 -6.42 -6.80 1.74
CA LEU A 59 -6.95 -5.99 2.83
C LEU A 59 -8.45 -6.24 2.95
N GLU A 60 -8.90 -6.63 4.14
CA GLU A 60 -10.31 -6.77 4.45
C GLU A 60 -10.65 -5.95 5.68
N TYR A 61 -11.71 -5.16 5.60
CA TYR A 61 -12.17 -4.35 6.72
C TYR A 61 -13.68 -4.14 6.69
N ILE A 62 -14.23 -3.77 7.85
CA ILE A 62 -15.62 -3.34 8.00
C ILE A 62 -15.60 -1.83 8.24
N PRO A 63 -16.06 -1.01 7.29
CA PRO A 63 -16.10 0.44 7.48
C PRO A 63 -17.09 0.83 8.57
N ASN A 64 -16.71 1.80 9.39
CA ASN A 64 -17.63 2.48 10.30
C ASN A 64 -18.15 3.76 9.62
N GLN A 65 -17.67 4.94 10.01
CA GLN A 65 -18.09 6.22 9.41
C GLN A 65 -17.42 6.52 8.07
N TRP A 66 -16.23 5.95 7.84
CA TRP A 66 -15.39 6.26 6.69
C TRP A 66 -15.00 4.99 5.95
N CYS A 67 -14.96 5.10 4.63
CA CYS A 67 -14.44 4.12 3.71
C CYS A 67 -13.12 4.63 3.12
N LEU A 68 -12.15 3.73 2.95
CA LEU A 68 -10.90 4.03 2.26
C LEU A 68 -11.17 4.30 0.77
N GLU A 69 -10.54 5.34 0.23
CA GLU A 69 -10.55 5.62 -1.21
C GLU A 69 -9.46 4.78 -1.90
N LEU A 70 -9.84 4.05 -2.95
CA LEU A 70 -9.01 2.99 -3.55
C LEU A 70 -7.78 3.50 -4.30
N LYS A 71 -7.82 4.73 -4.82
CA LYS A 71 -6.73 5.34 -5.60
C LYS A 71 -5.66 5.98 -4.72
N SER A 72 -6.03 6.40 -3.51
CA SER A 72 -5.13 7.01 -2.54
C SER A 72 -4.24 5.99 -1.79
N PHE A 73 -4.46 4.70 -2.03
CA PHE A 73 -3.71 3.60 -1.41
C PHE A 73 -2.69 2.98 -2.36
#